data_AF-A0AAE1B8V2-F1
#
_entry.id   AF-A0AAE1B8V2-F1
#
_cell.length_a   1.000
_cell.length_b   1.000
_cell.length_c   1.000
_cell.angle_alpha   90.00
_cell.angle_beta   90.00
_cell.angle_gamma   90.00
#
_symmetry.space_group_name_H-M   'P 1'
#
loop_
_entity.id
_entity.type
_entity.pdbx_description
1 polymer ?
#
loop_
_entity_poly.entity_id
_entity_poly.type
_entity_poly.pdbx_seq_one_letter_code
_entity_poly.pdbx_strand_id
1 'polypeptide(L)'
;MGDNTRIMRGDQFEHDCLSVQKYLELVLSHPTFGHDKNLSSFLKEQEAPVRARLNKGLITRLSSVIDTARKSNRKDVDEFYNTQRQFAMEYSKAIKEASLNYNKLLVAQWRLSSSYSTVATELTSCTADRDAELVKLNRVLKALSDGCEDEATCYELKSAKGETTLGFFLDLFARYSDSLKEMHFRRVNNLIEYETSEKALEKAKPPKRQAAEETFESAKSTFERASENGRTELNRFTQIRLASSASFLTEYAELQVKISQDFYTQLLHSRRALDKIHLLVQNFSQPIRDWPAFFMMRDKNGNARFYDFYN
;
A
#
# COMPACT_ATOMS: atom_id res chain seq x y z
N MET A 1 9.35 2.27 -7.46
CA MET A 1 10.00 1.07 -6.91
C MET A 1 11.31 0.84 -7.64
N GLY A 2 12.31 0.20 -7.02
CA GLY A 2 13.63 -0.03 -7.61
C GLY A 2 13.62 -1.05 -8.74
N ASP A 3 14.48 -0.84 -9.73
CA ASP A 3 14.52 -1.48 -11.06
C ASP A 3 14.74 -3.02 -11.10
N ASN A 4 14.67 -3.74 -9.99
CA ASN A 4 15.14 -5.13 -9.90
C ASN A 4 14.10 -6.21 -9.54
N THR A 5 12.81 -5.91 -9.55
CA THR A 5 11.78 -6.96 -9.46
C THR A 5 11.23 -7.28 -10.84
N ARG A 6 11.73 -8.35 -11.47
CA ARG A 6 11.12 -9.03 -12.63
C ARG A 6 9.79 -9.69 -12.26
N ILE A 7 8.86 -8.91 -11.72
CA ILE A 7 7.55 -9.37 -11.29
C ILE A 7 6.56 -8.45 -11.97
N MET A 8 5.90 -8.97 -13.01
CA MET A 8 4.78 -8.29 -13.68
C MET A 8 3.60 -8.28 -12.71
N ARG A 9 3.36 -7.14 -12.06
CA ARG A 9 2.09 -6.86 -11.37
C ARG A 9 1.06 -6.45 -12.42
N GLY A 10 -0.23 -6.67 -12.14
CA GLY A 10 -1.31 -6.07 -12.94
C GLY A 10 -1.17 -4.55 -13.04
N ASP A 11 -1.98 -3.91 -13.88
CA ASP A 11 -1.93 -2.45 -14.02
C ASP A 11 -2.17 -1.76 -12.67
N GLN A 12 -1.37 -0.73 -12.36
CA GLN A 12 -1.46 0.01 -11.10
C GLN A 12 -2.61 1.01 -11.10
N PHE A 13 -3.62 0.80 -11.96
CA PHE A 13 -4.67 1.77 -12.25
C PHE A 13 -5.43 2.20 -10.99
N GLU A 14 -5.87 1.26 -10.16
CA GLU A 14 -6.58 1.59 -8.91
C GLU A 14 -5.69 2.41 -7.96
N HIS A 15 -4.43 2.02 -7.82
CA HIS A 15 -3.46 2.73 -6.99
C HIS A 15 -3.19 4.15 -7.52
N ASP A 16 -3.09 4.31 -8.84
CA ASP A 16 -2.85 5.59 -9.50
C ASP A 16 -4.07 6.50 -9.38
N CYS A 17 -5.27 5.97 -9.58
CA CYS A 17 -6.53 6.69 -9.32
C CYS A 17 -6.62 7.15 -7.87
N LEU A 18 -6.33 6.28 -6.90
CA LEU A 18 -6.31 6.63 -5.48
C LEU A 18 -5.26 7.70 -5.17
N SER A 19 -4.08 7.60 -5.78
CA SER A 19 -2.99 8.58 -5.64
C SER A 19 -3.42 9.96 -6.15
N VAL A 20 -4.03 10.03 -7.33
CA VAL A 20 -4.55 11.28 -7.92
C VAL A 20 -5.69 11.84 -7.07
N GLN A 21 -6.64 11.01 -6.67
CA GLN A 21 -7.75 11.41 -5.80
C GLN A 21 -7.22 12.03 -4.51
N LYS A 22 -6.32 11.33 -3.80
CA LYS A 22 -5.76 11.83 -2.54
C LYS A 22 -4.97 13.11 -2.73
N TYR A 23 -4.19 13.20 -3.81
CA TYR A 23 -3.47 14.42 -4.15
C TYR A 23 -4.45 15.60 -4.30
N LEU A 24 -5.51 15.43 -5.08
CA LEU A 24 -6.53 16.46 -5.26
C LEU A 24 -7.22 16.84 -3.96
N GLU A 25 -7.61 15.87 -3.12
CA GLU A 25 -8.19 16.13 -1.79
C GLU A 25 -7.26 16.97 -0.91
N LEU A 26 -5.96 16.64 -0.88
CA LEU A 26 -4.97 17.36 -0.07
C LEU A 26 -4.76 18.79 -0.56
N VAL A 27 -4.70 18.99 -1.87
CA VAL A 27 -4.50 20.31 -2.47
C VAL A 27 -5.76 21.17 -2.31
N LEU A 28 -6.94 20.60 -2.61
CA LEU A 28 -8.22 21.31 -2.52
C LEU A 28 -8.58 21.71 -1.08
N SER A 29 -8.26 20.85 -0.10
CA SER A 29 -8.51 21.15 1.32
C SER A 29 -7.46 22.07 1.95
N HIS A 30 -6.46 22.52 1.18
CA HIS A 30 -5.41 23.39 1.68
C HIS A 30 -5.86 24.87 1.66
N PRO A 31 -5.74 25.63 2.76
CA PRO A 31 -6.15 27.03 2.81
C PRO A 31 -5.51 27.88 1.70
N THR A 32 -4.21 27.68 1.47
CA THR A 32 -3.47 28.33 0.37
C THR A 32 -3.76 27.73 -1.00
N PHE A 33 -3.48 26.43 -1.22
CA PHE A 33 -3.55 25.86 -2.57
C PHE A 33 -4.97 25.65 -3.10
N GLY A 34 -5.96 25.41 -2.24
CA GLY A 34 -7.36 25.23 -2.65
C GLY A 34 -7.97 26.46 -3.31
N HIS A 35 -7.40 27.65 -3.08
CA HIS A 35 -7.83 28.92 -3.67
C HIS A 35 -6.94 29.35 -4.86
N ASP A 36 -6.00 28.50 -5.30
CA ASP A 36 -5.11 28.83 -6.41
C ASP A 36 -5.88 28.88 -7.74
N LYS A 37 -5.65 29.95 -8.51
CA LYS A 37 -6.32 30.16 -9.81
C LYS A 37 -5.89 29.13 -10.85
N ASN A 38 -4.62 28.72 -10.86
CA ASN A 38 -4.15 27.72 -11.81
C ASN A 38 -4.76 26.35 -11.48
N LEU A 39 -4.91 26.02 -10.20
CA LEU A 39 -5.65 24.81 -9.79
C LEU A 39 -7.12 24.88 -10.23
N SER A 40 -7.80 26.02 -10.05
CA SER A 40 -9.17 26.19 -10.52
C SER A 40 -9.28 26.04 -12.05
N SER A 41 -8.34 26.60 -12.82
CA SER A 41 -8.27 26.41 -14.26
C SER A 41 -8.02 24.94 -14.62
N PHE A 42 -7.03 24.30 -14.00
CA PHE A 42 -6.69 22.89 -14.21
C PHE A 42 -7.89 21.95 -14.01
N LEU A 43 -8.78 22.26 -13.06
CA LEU A 43 -9.94 21.43 -12.75
C LEU A 43 -11.20 21.73 -13.57
N LYS A 44 -11.31 22.92 -14.17
CA LYS A 44 -12.53 23.39 -14.84
C LYS A 44 -12.40 23.54 -16.35
N GLU A 45 -11.20 23.78 -16.85
CA GLU A 45 -10.97 23.93 -18.27
C GLU A 45 -10.95 22.55 -18.94
N GLN A 46 -11.77 22.40 -19.98
CA GLN A 46 -11.90 21.15 -20.72
C GLN A 46 -10.69 20.87 -21.63
N GLU A 47 -10.02 21.92 -22.08
CA GLU A 47 -8.85 21.83 -22.94
C GLU A 47 -7.57 21.94 -22.12
N ALA A 48 -6.59 21.10 -22.43
CA ALA A 48 -5.29 21.19 -21.79
C ALA A 48 -4.63 22.54 -22.15
N PRO A 49 -4.04 23.26 -21.18
CA PRO A 49 -3.31 24.48 -21.48
C PRO A 49 -2.20 24.17 -22.48
N VAL A 50 -1.97 25.08 -23.43
CA VAL A 50 -0.85 24.98 -24.38
C VAL A 50 0.41 24.75 -23.56
N ARG A 51 1.11 23.63 -23.78
CA ARG A 51 2.29 23.21 -22.99
C ARG A 51 3.29 24.36 -22.87
N ALA A 52 3.22 25.11 -21.78
CA ALA A 52 4.26 26.06 -21.44
C ALA A 52 5.50 25.26 -21.08
N ARG A 53 6.65 25.62 -21.66
CA ARG A 53 7.93 25.02 -21.29
C ARG A 53 8.09 25.18 -19.79
N LEU A 54 8.10 24.05 -19.06
CA LEU A 54 8.26 24.08 -17.60
C LEU A 54 9.55 24.84 -17.30
N ASN A 55 9.44 25.93 -16.52
CA ASN A 55 10.59 26.75 -16.20
C ASN A 55 11.47 25.94 -15.23
N LYS A 56 12.50 25.27 -15.79
CA LYS A 56 13.38 24.33 -15.08
C LYS A 56 13.98 24.92 -13.79
N GLY A 57 14.02 26.25 -13.67
CA GLY A 57 14.51 27.00 -12.50
C GLY A 57 13.87 26.66 -11.15
N LEU A 58 12.60 26.23 -11.11
CA LEU A 58 11.96 25.81 -9.84
C LEU A 58 12.46 24.43 -9.37
N ILE A 59 12.78 23.54 -10.32
CA ILE A 59 13.28 22.18 -10.04
C ILE A 59 14.80 22.19 -9.78
N THR A 60 15.56 23.08 -10.42
CA THR A 60 17.01 23.21 -10.15
C THR A 60 17.33 23.94 -8.85
N ARG A 61 16.44 24.80 -8.31
CA ARG A 61 16.59 25.37 -6.96
C ARG A 61 16.49 24.31 -5.85
N LEU A 62 15.87 23.16 -6.12
CA LEU A 62 15.82 22.01 -5.20
C LEU A 62 17.12 21.19 -5.21
N SER A 63 17.93 21.25 -6.28
CA SER A 63 19.11 20.38 -6.44
C SER A 63 20.45 21.02 -6.07
N SER A 64 20.54 22.35 -5.93
CA SER A 64 21.83 23.04 -5.66
C SER A 64 22.21 23.11 -4.17
N VAL A 65 21.73 22.17 -3.36
CA VAL A 65 21.95 22.12 -1.89
C VAL A 65 23.21 21.32 -1.48
N ILE A 66 23.92 20.77 -2.46
CA ILE A 66 25.06 19.89 -2.20
C ILE A 66 26.24 20.64 -1.54
N ASP A 67 26.37 21.96 -1.72
CA ASP A 67 27.38 22.77 -1.02
C ASP A 67 26.97 23.18 0.42
N THR A 68 25.73 22.93 0.83
CA THR A 68 25.18 23.34 2.14
C THR A 68 25.29 22.27 3.23
N ALA A 69 25.80 21.08 2.90
CA ALA A 69 25.96 19.97 3.84
C ALA A 69 26.79 20.33 5.09
N ARG A 70 27.76 21.25 4.96
CA ARG A 70 28.55 21.77 6.10
C ARG A 70 27.78 22.69 7.07
N LYS A 71 26.60 23.18 6.68
CA LYS A 71 25.72 24.06 7.50
C LYS A 71 24.56 23.30 8.17
N SER A 72 24.37 22.02 7.84
CA SER A 72 23.23 21.22 8.30
C SER A 72 23.23 20.95 9.82
N ASN A 73 24.38 20.96 10.50
CA ASN A 73 24.45 20.69 11.95
C ASN A 73 24.22 21.90 12.85
N ARG A 74 23.78 23.02 12.29
CA ARG A 74 23.44 24.19 13.10
C ARG A 74 22.20 23.90 13.95
N LYS A 75 22.36 23.98 15.28
CA LYS A 75 21.25 23.94 16.24
C LYS A 75 20.39 25.19 16.06
N ASP A 76 19.08 25.00 15.96
CA ASP A 76 18.15 26.12 15.90
C ASP A 76 18.08 26.78 17.28
N VAL A 77 18.06 28.12 17.31
CA VAL A 77 17.89 28.87 18.57
C VAL A 77 16.43 28.81 19.02
N ASP A 78 15.50 28.66 18.08
CA ASP A 78 14.09 28.42 18.37
C ASP A 78 13.89 26.95 18.79
N GLU A 79 13.54 26.76 20.06
CA GLU A 79 13.30 25.45 20.67
C GLU A 79 12.18 24.66 19.97
N PHE A 80 11.14 25.35 19.47
CA PHE A 80 10.07 24.71 18.72
C PHE A 80 10.62 24.10 17.43
N TYR A 81 11.38 24.84 16.63
CA TYR A 81 11.95 24.28 15.38
C TYR A 81 13.00 23.23 15.64
N ASN A 82 13.79 23.36 16.70
CA ASN A 82 14.75 22.32 17.07
C ASN A 82 14.03 21.00 17.40
N THR A 83 12.94 21.07 18.18
CA THR A 83 12.11 19.92 18.53
C THR A 83 11.44 19.31 17.31
N GLN A 84 10.81 20.14 16.47
CA GLN A 84 10.11 19.69 15.26
C GLN A 84 11.07 19.07 14.24
N ARG A 85 12.29 19.60 14.14
CA ARG A 85 13.34 19.03 13.28
C ARG A 85 13.80 17.67 13.77
N GLN A 86 14.00 17.49 15.08
CA GLN A 86 14.34 16.18 15.65
C GLN A 86 13.23 15.17 15.36
N PHE A 87 11.98 15.55 15.61
CA PHE A 87 10.81 14.75 15.25
C PHE A 87 10.81 14.40 13.75
N ALA A 88 11.05 15.36 12.85
CA ALA A 88 11.08 15.10 11.41
C ALA A 88 12.14 14.07 11.01
N MET A 89 13.32 14.09 11.64
CA MET A 89 14.40 13.12 11.38
C MET A 89 14.02 11.72 11.84
N GLU A 90 13.54 11.59 13.07
CA GLU A 90 13.13 10.30 13.66
C GLU A 90 11.92 9.72 12.93
N TYR A 91 10.89 10.56 12.71
CA TYR A 91 9.69 10.17 11.99
C TYR A 91 9.99 9.73 10.57
N SER A 92 10.85 10.46 9.83
CA SER A 92 11.23 10.10 8.46
C SER A 92 11.91 8.73 8.41
N LYS A 93 12.78 8.41 9.37
CA LYS A 93 13.40 7.09 9.47
C LYS A 93 12.32 6.01 9.70
N ALA A 94 11.48 6.21 10.71
CA ALA A 94 10.46 5.24 11.11
C ALA A 94 9.44 4.97 9.99
N ILE A 95 8.89 6.02 9.36
CA ILE A 95 7.86 5.87 8.33
C ILE A 95 8.40 5.23 7.04
N LYS A 96 9.65 5.53 6.65
CA LYS A 96 10.29 4.94 5.48
C LYS A 96 10.62 3.47 5.70
N GLU A 97 11.11 3.13 6.89
CA GLU A 97 11.35 1.75 7.28
C GLU A 97 10.05 0.95 7.34
N ALA A 98 8.99 1.52 7.93
CA ALA A 98 7.67 0.91 7.95
C ALA A 98 7.12 0.69 6.54
N SER A 99 7.18 1.70 5.66
CA SER A 99 6.76 1.58 4.26
C SER A 99 7.54 0.49 3.52
N LEU A 100 8.87 0.44 3.67
CA LEU A 100 9.70 -0.58 3.04
C LEU A 100 9.36 -2.00 3.53
N ASN A 101 9.25 -2.18 4.85
CA ASN A 101 8.96 -3.49 5.42
C ASN A 101 7.54 -3.95 5.09
N TYR A 102 6.58 -3.03 5.04
CA TYR A 102 5.22 -3.34 4.64
C TYR A 102 5.14 -3.73 3.16
N ASN A 103 5.87 -3.05 2.27
CA ASN A 103 5.99 -3.47 0.87
C ASN A 103 6.55 -4.89 0.72
N LYS A 104 7.51 -5.29 1.56
CA LYS A 104 8.00 -6.69 1.56
C LYS A 104 6.91 -7.67 1.96
N LEU A 105 6.06 -7.33 2.92
CA LEU A 105 4.91 -8.14 3.32
C LEU A 105 3.93 -8.32 2.15
N LEU A 106 3.57 -7.24 1.44
CA LEU A 106 2.66 -7.29 0.29
C LEU A 106 3.20 -8.20 -0.82
N VAL A 107 4.52 -8.12 -1.09
CA VAL A 107 5.19 -8.99 -2.06
C VAL A 107 5.21 -10.45 -1.58
N ALA A 108 5.43 -10.70 -0.30
CA ALA A 108 5.39 -12.05 0.26
C ALA A 108 3.99 -12.68 0.15
N GLN A 109 2.94 -11.92 0.43
CA GLN A 109 1.55 -12.35 0.25
C GLN A 109 1.26 -12.68 -1.22
N TRP A 110 1.66 -11.82 -2.14
CA TRP A 110 1.48 -12.08 -3.57
C TRP A 110 2.22 -13.34 -4.06
N ARG A 111 3.44 -13.57 -3.56
CA ARG A 111 4.20 -14.80 -3.84
C ARG A 111 3.50 -16.05 -3.30
N LEU A 112 2.94 -15.98 -2.09
CA LEU A 112 2.15 -17.08 -1.52
C LEU A 112 0.94 -17.38 -2.40
N SER A 113 0.21 -16.36 -2.85
CA SER A 113 -0.90 -16.53 -3.79
C SER A 113 -0.47 -17.27 -5.05
N SER A 114 0.61 -16.81 -5.70
CA SER A 114 1.18 -17.48 -6.87
C SER A 114 1.57 -18.95 -6.61
N SER A 115 2.12 -19.26 -5.44
CA SER A 115 2.48 -20.64 -5.08
C SER A 115 1.24 -21.51 -4.91
N TYR A 116 0.19 -21.01 -4.25
CA TYR A 116 -1.07 -21.73 -4.10
C TYR A 116 -1.74 -21.99 -5.46
N SER A 117 -1.78 -21.02 -6.38
CA SER A 117 -2.30 -21.22 -7.74
C SER A 117 -1.52 -22.28 -8.52
N THR A 118 -0.20 -22.34 -8.32
CA THR A 118 0.66 -23.36 -8.95
C THR A 118 0.31 -24.76 -8.43
N VAL A 119 0.22 -24.92 -7.11
CA VAL A 119 -0.16 -26.18 -6.47
C VAL A 119 -1.58 -26.60 -6.90
N ALA A 120 -2.53 -25.67 -6.95
CA ALA A 120 -3.89 -25.94 -7.42
C ALA A 120 -3.90 -26.51 -8.84
N THR A 121 -3.12 -25.92 -9.74
CA THR A 121 -2.99 -26.37 -11.13
C THR A 121 -2.39 -27.77 -11.19
N GLU A 122 -1.28 -28.00 -10.48
CA GLU A 122 -0.60 -29.30 -10.44
C GLU A 122 -1.52 -30.42 -9.91
N LEU A 123 -2.29 -30.16 -8.86
CA LEU A 123 -3.25 -31.11 -8.30
C LEU A 123 -4.32 -31.55 -9.30
N THR A 124 -4.68 -30.70 -10.27
CA THR A 124 -5.67 -31.03 -11.32
C THR A 124 -5.05 -31.60 -12.60
N SER A 125 -3.72 -31.62 -12.69
CA SER A 125 -3.01 -32.16 -13.86
C SER A 125 -2.90 -33.69 -13.87
N CYS A 126 -3.30 -34.37 -12.78
CA CYS A 126 -3.31 -35.82 -12.70
C CYS A 126 -4.34 -36.43 -13.69
N THR A 127 -3.91 -37.43 -14.46
CA THR A 127 -4.65 -37.97 -15.60
C THR A 127 -5.95 -38.69 -15.20
N ALA A 128 -6.99 -38.50 -16.02
CA ALA A 128 -8.26 -39.21 -15.92
C ALA A 128 -8.12 -40.63 -16.50
N ASP A 129 -7.82 -41.60 -15.65
CA ASP A 129 -7.85 -43.02 -16.03
C ASP A 129 -9.18 -43.69 -15.64
N ARG A 130 -9.54 -44.79 -16.32
CA ARG A 130 -10.83 -45.47 -16.14
C ARG A 130 -10.93 -46.33 -14.86
N ASP A 131 -9.93 -46.27 -13.99
CA ASP A 131 -9.91 -47.01 -12.71
C ASP A 131 -10.76 -46.31 -11.65
N ALA A 132 -11.62 -47.07 -10.98
CA ALA A 132 -12.48 -46.59 -9.90
C ALA A 132 -11.69 -45.99 -8.71
N GLU A 133 -10.49 -46.50 -8.41
CA GLU A 133 -9.65 -45.95 -7.34
C GLU A 133 -9.00 -44.63 -7.75
N LEU A 134 -8.59 -44.50 -9.02
CA LEU A 134 -8.07 -43.23 -9.57
C LEU A 134 -9.16 -42.16 -9.62
N VAL A 135 -10.42 -42.53 -9.90
CA VAL A 135 -11.55 -41.60 -9.82
C VAL A 135 -11.75 -41.06 -8.39
N LYS A 136 -11.57 -41.89 -7.34
CA LYS A 136 -11.65 -41.44 -5.95
C LYS A 136 -10.51 -40.50 -5.59
N LEU A 137 -9.28 -40.83 -5.98
CA LEU A 137 -8.12 -39.97 -5.80
C LEU A 137 -8.32 -38.60 -6.48
N ASN A 138 -8.79 -38.59 -7.74
CA ASN A 138 -9.05 -37.35 -8.48
C ASN A 138 -10.07 -36.44 -7.79
N ARG A 139 -11.08 -37.00 -7.09
CA ARG A 139 -12.02 -36.20 -6.30
C ARG A 139 -11.34 -35.53 -5.09
N VAL A 140 -10.44 -36.24 -4.41
CA VAL A 140 -9.66 -35.68 -3.30
C VAL A 140 -8.72 -34.59 -3.82
N LEU A 141 -7.99 -34.86 -4.91
CA LEU A 141 -7.07 -33.90 -5.51
C LEU A 141 -7.79 -32.64 -6.01
N LYS A 142 -8.99 -32.79 -6.60
CA LYS A 142 -9.80 -31.63 -6.98
C LYS A 142 -10.26 -30.82 -5.78
N ALA A 143 -10.74 -31.46 -4.70
CA ALA A 143 -11.13 -30.74 -3.49
C ALA A 143 -9.94 -30.01 -2.81
N LEU A 144 -8.73 -30.59 -2.87
CA LEU A 144 -7.51 -29.92 -2.43
C LEU A 144 -7.11 -28.75 -3.34
N SER A 145 -7.28 -28.93 -4.66
CA SER A 145 -7.03 -27.87 -5.65
C SER A 145 -7.94 -26.68 -5.41
N ASP A 146 -9.25 -26.91 -5.24
CA ASP A 146 -10.23 -25.85 -4.94
C ASP A 146 -9.84 -25.08 -3.67
N GLY A 147 -9.45 -25.79 -2.60
CA GLY A 147 -8.96 -25.14 -1.38
C GLY A 147 -7.66 -24.34 -1.57
N CYS A 148 -6.78 -24.75 -2.48
CA CYS A 148 -5.60 -23.98 -2.85
C CYS A 148 -5.97 -22.73 -3.66
N GLU A 149 -6.94 -22.79 -4.57
CA GLU A 149 -7.44 -21.62 -5.30
C GLU A 149 -8.09 -20.59 -4.34
N ASP A 150 -8.84 -21.06 -3.34
CA ASP A 150 -9.40 -20.22 -2.29
C ASP A 150 -8.28 -19.49 -1.52
N GLU A 151 -7.24 -20.20 -1.07
CA GLU A 151 -6.08 -19.59 -0.38
C GLU A 151 -5.30 -18.64 -1.30
N ALA A 152 -5.15 -18.97 -2.59
CA ALA A 152 -4.51 -18.08 -3.55
C ALA A 152 -5.26 -16.74 -3.64
N THR A 153 -6.59 -16.81 -3.75
CA THR A 153 -7.47 -15.64 -3.80
C THR A 153 -7.41 -14.84 -2.49
N CYS A 154 -7.29 -15.51 -1.34
CA CYS A 154 -7.12 -14.89 -0.03
C CYS A 154 -5.91 -13.96 0.01
N TYR A 155 -4.75 -14.49 -0.33
CA TYR A 155 -3.50 -13.74 -0.27
C TYR A 155 -3.43 -12.64 -1.32
N GLU A 156 -4.02 -12.85 -2.50
CA GLU A 156 -4.16 -11.81 -3.52
C GLU A 156 -5.00 -10.64 -2.99
N LEU A 157 -6.18 -10.94 -2.42
CA LEU A 157 -7.06 -9.91 -1.88
C LEU A 157 -6.44 -9.19 -0.67
N LYS A 158 -5.77 -9.91 0.23
CA LYS A 158 -5.02 -9.31 1.36
C LYS A 158 -3.94 -8.35 0.87
N SER A 159 -3.20 -8.72 -0.17
CA SER A 159 -2.15 -7.89 -0.75
C SER A 159 -2.75 -6.65 -1.42
N ALA A 160 -3.77 -6.80 -2.27
CA ALA A 160 -4.42 -5.69 -2.98
C ALA A 160 -5.08 -4.68 -2.02
N LYS A 161 -5.81 -5.15 -1.01
CA LYS A 161 -6.43 -4.28 0.00
C LYS A 161 -5.41 -3.70 0.99
N GLY A 162 -4.36 -4.44 1.32
CA GLY A 162 -3.25 -3.92 2.12
C GLY A 162 -2.52 -2.77 1.43
N GLU A 163 -2.30 -2.88 0.12
CA GLU A 163 -1.69 -1.83 -0.70
C GLU A 163 -2.50 -0.54 -0.71
N THR A 164 -3.81 -0.63 -0.96
CA THR A 164 -4.70 0.54 -1.08
C THR A 164 -5.08 1.18 0.25
N THR A 165 -4.73 0.57 1.38
CA THR A 165 -5.01 1.10 2.72
C THR A 165 -3.72 1.49 3.47
N LEU A 166 -3.19 0.59 4.31
CA LEU A 166 -2.00 0.85 5.11
C LEU A 166 -0.76 1.10 4.24
N GLY A 167 -0.60 0.37 3.14
CA GLY A 167 0.51 0.57 2.20
C GLY A 167 0.52 1.98 1.62
N PHE A 168 -0.64 2.44 1.15
CA PHE A 168 -0.86 3.77 0.63
C PHE A 168 -0.55 4.87 1.66
N PHE A 169 -1.05 4.72 2.89
CA PHE A 169 -0.74 5.63 3.99
C PHE A 169 0.78 5.72 4.24
N LEU A 170 1.46 4.57 4.36
CA LEU A 170 2.89 4.54 4.65
C LEU A 170 3.72 5.17 3.52
N ASP A 171 3.39 4.91 2.25
CA ASP A 171 4.07 5.55 1.12
C ASP A 171 3.84 7.06 1.07
N LEU A 172 2.58 7.49 1.22
CA LEU A 172 2.20 8.91 1.23
C LEU A 172 2.97 9.68 2.30
N PHE A 173 2.98 9.17 3.54
CA PHE A 173 3.64 9.84 4.65
C PHE A 173 5.16 9.71 4.62
N ALA A 174 5.71 8.68 3.96
CA ALA A 174 7.14 8.61 3.66
C ALA A 174 7.57 9.75 2.73
N ARG A 175 6.80 10.05 1.69
CA ARG A 175 7.05 11.19 0.79
C ARG A 175 6.85 12.53 1.51
N TYR A 176 5.79 12.67 2.30
CA TYR A 176 5.57 13.87 3.13
C TYR A 176 6.72 14.13 4.11
N SER A 177 7.35 13.08 4.65
CA SER A 177 8.51 13.22 5.53
C SER A 177 9.72 13.86 4.84
N ASP A 178 9.88 13.67 3.53
CA ASP A 178 10.93 14.34 2.76
C ASP A 178 10.61 15.83 2.58
N SER A 179 9.36 16.17 2.26
CA SER A 179 8.91 17.55 2.20
C SER A 179 9.05 18.27 3.55
N LEU A 180 8.78 17.58 4.65
CA LEU A 180 8.96 18.09 6.01
C LEU A 180 10.44 18.45 6.31
N LYS A 181 11.37 17.55 5.97
CA LYS A 181 12.82 17.82 6.14
C LYS A 181 13.29 18.96 5.24
N GLU A 182 12.82 18.99 3.99
CA GLU A 182 13.14 20.06 3.04
C GLU A 182 12.66 21.43 3.53
N MET A 183 11.46 21.51 4.12
CA MET A 183 10.95 22.74 4.73
C MET A 183 11.87 23.24 5.86
N HIS A 184 12.28 22.35 6.77
CA HIS A 184 13.23 22.70 7.83
C HIS A 184 14.57 23.17 7.26
N PHE A 185 15.08 22.47 6.25
CA PHE A 185 16.33 22.82 5.59
C PHE A 185 16.28 24.22 4.96
N ARG A 186 15.22 24.53 4.21
CA ARG A 186 15.01 25.88 3.63
C ARG A 186 14.92 26.97 4.68
N ARG A 187 14.19 26.72 5.77
CA ARG A 187 14.10 27.70 6.87
C ARG A 187 15.47 27.97 7.50
N VAL A 188 16.29 26.94 7.72
CA VAL A 188 17.66 27.10 8.24
C VAL A 188 18.54 27.92 7.29
N ASN A 189 18.38 27.77 5.98
CA ASN A 189 19.10 28.62 5.02
C ASN A 189 18.68 30.09 5.13
N ASN A 190 17.36 30.35 5.22
CA ASN A 190 16.86 31.71 5.40
C ASN A 190 17.39 32.34 6.71
N LEU A 191 17.52 31.55 7.78
CA LEU A 191 18.13 32.01 9.04
C LEU A 191 19.61 32.41 8.84
N ILE A 192 20.36 31.60 8.10
CA ILE A 192 21.78 31.88 7.81
C ILE A 192 21.93 33.14 6.96
N GLU A 193 21.07 33.33 5.96
CA GLU A 193 21.05 34.54 5.13
C GLU A 193 20.68 35.79 5.95
N TYR A 194 19.68 35.68 6.82
CA TYR A 194 19.28 36.73 7.75
C TYR A 194 20.46 37.21 8.61
N GLU A 195 21.10 36.30 9.35
CA GLU A 195 22.22 36.67 10.23
C GLU A 195 23.49 37.10 9.49
N THR A 196 23.71 36.56 8.28
CA THR A 196 24.82 37.01 7.45
C THR A 196 24.59 38.45 6.98
N SER A 197 23.35 38.79 6.62
CA SER A 197 22.97 40.13 6.21
C SER A 197 22.98 41.11 7.39
N GLU A 198 22.60 40.66 8.58
CA GLU A 198 22.70 41.42 9.84
C GLU A 198 24.14 41.82 10.13
N LYS A 199 25.07 40.86 10.15
CA LYS A 199 26.51 41.12 10.33
C LYS A 199 27.11 41.98 9.23
N ALA A 200 26.59 41.88 8.01
CA ALA A 200 27.03 42.71 6.89
C ALA A 200 26.58 44.18 7.07
N LEU A 201 25.35 44.39 7.54
CA LEU A 201 24.80 45.70 7.88
C LEU A 201 25.60 46.36 9.02
N GLU A 202 25.91 45.62 10.09
CA GLU A 202 26.76 46.11 11.20
C GLU A 202 28.12 46.63 10.74
N LYS A 203 28.71 45.99 9.72
CA LYS A 203 30.03 46.33 9.18
C LYS A 203 29.98 47.34 8.02
N ALA A 204 28.79 47.73 7.57
CA ALA A 204 28.62 48.55 6.38
C ALA A 204 29.05 50.01 6.63
N LYS A 205 29.96 50.51 5.79
CA LYS A 205 30.35 51.93 5.77
C LYS A 205 29.23 52.79 5.16
N PRO A 206 29.17 54.11 5.46
CA PRO A 206 28.08 54.99 5.03
C PRO A 206 27.67 54.86 3.54
N PRO A 207 28.60 54.76 2.57
CA PRO A 207 28.22 54.67 1.15
C PRO A 207 27.50 53.37 0.75
N LYS A 208 27.66 52.29 1.50
CA LYS A 208 27.05 50.97 1.23
C LYS A 208 25.96 50.59 2.23
N ARG A 209 25.67 51.48 3.20
CA ARG A 209 24.78 51.18 4.32
C ARG A 209 23.34 50.96 3.86
N GLN A 210 22.83 51.82 3.00
CA GLN A 210 21.47 51.70 2.46
C GLN A 210 21.25 50.35 1.74
N ALA A 211 22.17 49.96 0.86
CA ALA A 211 22.06 48.68 0.15
C ALA A 211 22.15 47.46 1.10
N ALA A 212 22.96 47.55 2.16
CA ALA A 212 23.04 46.50 3.18
C ALA A 212 21.74 46.42 4.02
N GLU A 213 21.11 47.56 4.29
CA GLU A 213 19.83 47.65 5.02
C GLU A 213 18.68 47.04 4.21
N GLU A 214 18.58 47.34 2.92
CA GLU A 214 17.62 46.70 2.00
C GLU A 214 17.80 45.18 1.93
N THR A 215 19.05 44.71 1.89
CA THR A 215 19.37 43.27 1.87
C THR A 215 18.98 42.61 3.19
N PHE A 216 19.28 43.26 4.32
CA PHE A 216 18.91 42.78 5.65
C PHE A 216 17.40 42.67 5.82
N GLU A 217 16.64 43.73 5.50
CA GLU A 217 15.18 43.73 5.65
C GLU A 217 14.51 42.68 4.76
N SER A 218 15.03 42.46 3.54
CA SER A 218 14.55 41.40 2.64
C SER A 218 14.81 39.99 3.21
N ALA A 219 16.03 39.74 3.72
CA ALA A 219 16.39 38.45 4.32
C ALA A 219 15.59 38.18 5.61
N LYS A 220 15.42 39.22 6.44
CA LYS A 220 14.61 39.17 7.67
C LYS A 220 13.15 38.83 7.37
N SER A 221 12.50 39.57 6.47
CA SER A 221 11.12 39.32 6.08
C SER A 221 10.93 37.90 5.51
N THR A 222 11.89 37.42 4.72
CA THR A 222 11.85 36.07 4.15
C THR A 222 11.97 34.99 5.23
N PHE A 223 12.86 35.17 6.21
CA PHE A 223 13.01 34.24 7.34
C PHE A 223 11.79 34.23 8.27
N GLU A 224 11.27 35.41 8.63
CA GLU A 224 10.09 35.55 9.50
C GLU A 224 8.86 34.90 8.87
N ARG A 225 8.59 35.20 7.59
CA ARG A 225 7.47 34.59 6.85
C ARG A 225 7.63 33.07 6.69
N ALA A 226 8.85 32.59 6.40
CA ALA A 226 9.11 31.16 6.31
C ALA A 226 8.91 30.45 7.67
N SER A 227 9.22 31.13 8.77
CA SER A 227 8.94 30.64 10.11
C SER A 227 7.43 30.60 10.36
N GLU A 228 6.72 31.71 10.26
CA GLU A 228 5.27 31.76 10.49
C GLU A 228 4.49 30.70 9.68
N ASN A 229 4.77 30.62 8.38
CA ASN A 229 4.19 29.60 7.51
C ASN A 229 4.60 28.19 7.96
N GLY A 230 5.89 27.96 8.22
CA GLY A 230 6.38 26.67 8.67
C GLY A 230 5.72 26.19 9.97
N ARG A 231 5.45 27.09 10.93
CA ARG A 231 4.75 26.75 12.17
C ARG A 231 3.30 26.33 11.90
N THR A 232 2.61 27.08 11.04
CA THR A 232 1.24 26.77 10.63
C THR A 232 1.17 25.40 9.93
N GLU A 233 2.09 25.15 8.99
CA GLU A 233 2.12 23.89 8.24
C GLU A 233 2.54 22.68 9.11
N LEU A 234 3.44 22.86 10.08
CA LEU A 234 3.79 21.79 11.04
C LEU A 234 2.59 21.37 11.90
N ASN A 235 1.79 22.33 12.36
CA ASN A 235 0.57 22.05 13.11
C ASN A 235 -0.47 21.34 12.25
N ARG A 236 -0.69 21.83 11.02
CA ARG A 236 -1.60 21.20 10.04
C ARG A 236 -1.13 19.78 9.68
N PHE A 237 0.17 19.60 9.43
CA PHE A 237 0.75 18.28 9.17
C PHE A 237 0.46 17.30 10.31
N THR A 238 0.63 17.74 11.56
CA THR A 238 0.35 16.90 12.73
C THR A 238 -1.12 16.47 12.76
N GLN A 239 -2.05 17.40 12.54
CA GLN A 239 -3.49 17.09 12.51
C GLN A 239 -3.85 16.12 11.39
N ILE A 240 -3.40 16.40 10.16
CA ILE A 240 -3.66 15.55 8.98
C ILE A 240 -3.05 14.17 9.17
N ARG A 241 -1.83 14.08 9.71
CA ARG A 241 -1.16 12.81 9.99
C ARG A 241 -1.97 11.97 10.95
N LEU A 242 -2.37 12.52 12.09
CA LEU A 242 -3.11 11.77 13.11
C LEU A 242 -4.48 11.30 12.60
N ALA A 243 -5.22 12.20 11.93
CA ALA A 243 -6.53 11.85 11.36
C ALA A 243 -6.41 10.79 10.26
N SER A 244 -5.44 10.93 9.35
CA SER A 244 -5.20 9.96 8.28
C SER A 244 -4.75 8.62 8.83
N SER A 245 -3.84 8.61 9.82
CA SER A 245 -3.40 7.38 10.47
C SER A 245 -4.57 6.62 11.09
N ALA A 246 -5.45 7.32 11.82
CA ALA A 246 -6.62 6.69 12.42
C ALA A 246 -7.54 6.08 11.35
N SER A 247 -7.86 6.84 10.29
CA SER A 247 -8.72 6.37 9.20
C SER A 247 -8.16 5.13 8.49
N PHE A 248 -6.91 5.21 8.00
CA PHE A 248 -6.31 4.13 7.22
C PHE A 248 -6.01 2.88 8.05
N LEU A 249 -5.63 3.02 9.33
CA LEU A 249 -5.39 1.86 10.20
C LEU A 249 -6.69 1.14 10.56
N THR A 250 -7.76 1.89 10.84
CA THR A 250 -9.08 1.30 11.10
C THR A 250 -9.58 0.55 9.87
N GLU A 251 -9.56 1.18 8.70
CA GLU A 251 -9.99 0.56 7.46
C GLU A 251 -9.19 -0.70 7.14
N TYR A 252 -7.86 -0.64 7.28
CA TYR A 252 -6.99 -1.81 7.11
C TYR A 252 -7.36 -2.95 8.08
N ALA A 253 -7.53 -2.64 9.37
CA ALA A 253 -7.84 -3.65 10.38
C ALA A 253 -9.20 -4.32 10.12
N GLU A 254 -10.22 -3.54 9.82
CA GLU A 254 -11.57 -4.03 9.50
C GLU A 254 -11.56 -4.93 8.27
N LEU A 255 -10.86 -4.53 7.20
CA LEU A 255 -10.72 -5.34 5.99
C LEU A 255 -9.96 -6.64 6.26
N GLN A 256 -8.85 -6.60 7.01
CA GLN A 256 -8.10 -7.83 7.33
C GLN A 256 -8.93 -8.83 8.14
N VAL A 257 -9.73 -8.34 9.09
CA VAL A 257 -10.65 -9.19 9.87
C VAL A 257 -11.71 -9.80 8.96
N LYS A 258 -12.39 -8.97 8.15
CA LYS A 258 -13.43 -9.41 7.23
C LYS A 258 -12.92 -10.47 6.25
N ILE A 259 -11.80 -10.18 5.58
CA ILE A 259 -11.15 -11.11 4.66
C ILE A 259 -10.84 -12.41 5.39
N SER A 260 -10.23 -12.35 6.57
CA SER A 260 -9.87 -13.58 7.31
C SER A 260 -11.09 -14.41 7.73
N GLN A 261 -12.23 -13.78 8.05
CA GLN A 261 -13.48 -14.48 8.37
C GLN A 261 -14.11 -15.15 7.14
N ASP A 262 -14.13 -14.46 6.01
CA ASP A 262 -14.67 -14.98 4.74
C ASP A 262 -13.85 -16.20 4.30
N PHE A 263 -12.52 -16.11 4.31
CA PHE A 263 -11.65 -17.21 3.91
C PHE A 263 -11.60 -18.37 4.92
N TYR A 264 -11.75 -18.10 6.22
CA TYR A 264 -11.92 -19.17 7.21
C TYR A 264 -13.18 -20.02 6.92
N THR A 265 -14.26 -19.37 6.49
CA THR A 265 -15.50 -20.05 6.11
C THR A 265 -15.31 -20.92 4.87
N GLN A 266 -14.60 -20.42 3.86
CA GLN A 266 -14.25 -21.19 2.66
C GLN A 266 -13.37 -22.40 2.99
N LEU A 267 -12.33 -22.22 3.81
CA LEU A 267 -11.47 -23.32 4.26
C LEU A 267 -12.27 -24.41 4.99
N LEU A 268 -13.25 -24.01 5.82
CA LEU A 268 -14.13 -24.96 6.49
C LEU A 268 -15.02 -25.73 5.49
N HIS A 269 -15.47 -25.08 4.42
CA HIS A 269 -16.21 -25.74 3.35
C HIS A 269 -15.36 -26.77 2.62
N SER A 270 -14.13 -26.41 2.24
CA SER A 270 -13.18 -27.30 1.57
C SER A 270 -12.80 -28.49 2.46
N ARG A 271 -12.58 -28.27 3.76
CA ARG A 271 -12.40 -29.37 4.74
C ARG A 271 -13.61 -30.30 4.80
N ARG A 272 -14.82 -29.77 4.90
CA ARG A 272 -16.05 -30.59 4.95
C ARG A 272 -16.24 -31.40 3.67
N ALA A 273 -15.84 -30.88 2.52
CA ALA A 273 -15.86 -31.62 1.26
C ALA A 273 -14.92 -32.84 1.33
N LEU A 274 -13.70 -32.66 1.86
CA LEU A 274 -12.75 -33.75 2.08
C LEU A 274 -13.29 -34.79 3.07
N ASP A 275 -13.88 -34.35 4.19
CA ASP A 275 -14.48 -35.26 5.18
C ASP A 275 -15.60 -36.13 4.56
N LYS A 276 -16.43 -35.53 3.70
CA LYS A 276 -17.48 -36.28 2.96
C LYS A 276 -16.88 -37.31 2.01
N ILE A 277 -15.83 -36.95 1.27
CA ILE A 277 -15.14 -37.89 0.38
C ILE A 277 -14.54 -39.03 1.19
N HIS A 278 -13.91 -38.73 2.34
CA HIS A 278 -13.35 -39.73 3.24
C HIS A 278 -14.40 -40.72 3.75
N LEU A 279 -15.55 -40.22 4.23
CA LEU A 279 -16.66 -41.07 4.68
C LEU A 279 -17.22 -41.96 3.57
N LEU A 280 -17.34 -41.45 2.35
CA LEU A 280 -17.74 -42.26 1.20
C LEU A 280 -16.73 -43.38 0.94
N VAL A 281 -15.43 -43.07 0.95
CA VAL A 281 -14.38 -44.09 0.76
C VAL A 281 -14.42 -45.17 1.85
N GLN A 282 -14.64 -44.79 3.11
CA GLN A 282 -14.76 -45.75 4.23
C GLN A 282 -15.98 -46.66 4.10
N ASN A 283 -17.14 -46.12 3.71
CA ASN A 283 -18.37 -46.91 3.57
C ASN A 283 -18.31 -47.91 2.40
N PHE A 284 -17.53 -47.62 1.34
CA PHE A 284 -17.31 -48.56 0.23
C PHE A 284 -16.21 -49.61 0.50
N SER A 285 -15.40 -49.43 1.55
CA SER A 285 -14.32 -50.36 1.91
C SER A 285 -14.71 -51.32 3.06
N GLN A 286 -15.92 -51.22 3.60
CA GLN A 286 -16.49 -52.26 4.44
C GLN A 286 -16.78 -53.51 3.58
N PRO A 287 -16.37 -54.72 4.03
CA PRO A 287 -16.65 -55.94 3.28
C PRO A 287 -18.16 -56.10 3.10
N ILE A 288 -18.56 -56.50 1.88
CA ILE A 288 -19.92 -56.90 1.52
C ILE A 288 -20.35 -58.06 2.44
N ARG A 289 -20.83 -57.75 3.65
CA ARG A 289 -21.41 -58.73 4.56
C ARG A 289 -22.87 -58.43 4.88
N ASP A 290 -23.31 -57.18 4.68
CA ASP A 290 -24.66 -56.74 5.07
C ASP A 290 -25.45 -56.10 3.91
N TRP A 291 -25.22 -56.54 2.67
CA TRP A 291 -26.25 -56.34 1.64
C TRP A 291 -27.34 -57.39 1.87
N PRO A 292 -28.64 -57.01 1.96
CA PRO A 292 -29.70 -58.00 2.06
C PRO A 292 -29.55 -58.97 0.88
N ALA A 293 -29.52 -60.27 1.19
CA ALA A 293 -29.23 -61.34 0.26
C ALA A 293 -30.08 -61.18 -1.03
N PHE A 294 -29.44 -60.76 -2.13
CA PHE A 294 -30.02 -60.88 -3.46
C PHE A 294 -30.18 -62.37 -3.76
N PHE A 295 -31.39 -62.90 -3.53
CA PHE A 295 -31.71 -64.28 -3.91
C PHE A 295 -31.76 -64.37 -5.44
N MET A 296 -30.77 -65.06 -6.00
CA MET A 296 -30.70 -65.41 -7.41
C MET A 296 -31.63 -66.59 -7.67
N MET A 297 -32.87 -66.35 -8.13
CA MET A 297 -33.72 -67.41 -8.67
C MET A 297 -33.48 -67.56 -10.17
N ARG A 298 -33.21 -68.81 -10.61
CA ARG A 298 -33.24 -69.18 -12.02
C ARG A 298 -34.69 -69.36 -12.45
N ASP A 299 -35.04 -68.84 -13.62
CA ASP A 299 -36.33 -69.17 -14.22
C ASP A 299 -36.38 -70.65 -14.66
N LYS A 300 -37.57 -71.13 -15.06
CA LYS A 300 -37.78 -72.53 -15.50
C LYS A 300 -36.95 -72.90 -16.74
N ASN A 301 -36.30 -71.95 -17.37
CA ASN A 301 -35.42 -72.12 -18.53
C ASN A 301 -33.93 -71.92 -18.18
N GLY A 302 -33.59 -71.78 -16.91
CA GLY A 302 -32.21 -71.73 -16.42
C GLY A 302 -31.52 -70.37 -16.51
N ASN A 303 -32.22 -69.30 -16.91
CA ASN A 303 -31.63 -67.97 -17.00
C ASN A 303 -31.68 -67.24 -15.65
N ALA A 304 -30.59 -66.55 -15.31
CA ALA A 304 -30.51 -65.72 -14.12
C ALA A 304 -31.14 -64.35 -14.38
N ARG A 305 -32.08 -63.92 -13.52
CA ARG A 305 -32.60 -62.56 -13.51
C ARG A 305 -32.42 -61.94 -12.13
N PHE A 306 -31.93 -60.70 -12.09
CA PHE A 306 -31.92 -59.88 -10.88
C PHE A 306 -33.27 -59.17 -10.77
N TYR A 307 -33.92 -59.27 -9.60
CA TYR A 307 -35.12 -58.50 -9.29
C TYR A 307 -34.78 -57.52 -8.18
N ASP A 308 -34.96 -56.23 -8.43
CA ASP A 308 -34.99 -55.21 -7.38
C ASP A 308 -36.35 -55.24 -6.68
N PHE A 309 -36.37 -55.49 -5.38
CA PHE A 309 -37.56 -55.30 -4.54
C PHE A 309 -37.56 -53.90 -3.94
N TYR A 310 -37.75 -52.90 -4.78
CA TYR A 310 -38.27 -51.58 -4.39
C TYR A 310 -39.17 -51.06 -5.51
N ASN A 311 -40.39 -51.58 -5.53
CA ASN A 311 -41.59 -50.84 -5.94
C ASN A 311 -42.40 -50.59 -4.68
#